data_AF-A0A1W1CX53-F1
#
_entry.id   AF-A0A1W1CX53-F1
#
_cell.length_a   1.000
_cell.length_b   1.000
_cell.length_c   1.000
_cell.angle_alpha   90.00
_cell.angle_beta   90.00
_cell.angle_gamma   90.00
#
_symmetry.space_group_name_H-M   'P 1'
#
loop_
_entity.id
_entity.type
_entity.pdbx_description
1 polymer ?
#
loop_
_entity_poly.entity_id
_entity_poly.type
_entity_poly.pdbx_seq_one_letter_code
_entity_poly.pdbx_strand_id
1 'polypeptide(L)'
;MFDSDLLIAFSIMGVLFLRQIAILKEPNKIDYAPLLLGIGVVSSIIHFIIHPHSEDILLLSRESLVPFLVALILYLILNTLQQMQRSLESKEEELLSRLLVQEISQLKRFILDLEERMNKAQSQTVQTQREVREKFVEDIGILSSIEANQKRFLEQFLQLEQWNEDVKNLLRYFSEEQLPKLDEVVNRHINIFRVSEQDHYNRIQELLKKAIESRFDISDDLHSVEKKLDTIMALKTTITEKIVAATTQELSSVMKEFEKELLLLRSNVALVATSLHESEAVIGDIRRESEQVMQKIIVTEKSLEKVEELKRVLDSVEHIQSDYTEAELKLHFLTKELQMELKNELETIDNKFDSLSQELCEKIDTSLENLQKHYHTIGEDVTQKANLLAKQAIIQKGYSDIEQ
;
A
#
# COMPACT_ATOMS: atom_id res chain seq x y z
N MET A 1 -78.15 -44.95 -12.58
CA MET A 1 -77.05 -45.36 -11.68
C MET A 1 -75.95 -45.77 -12.62
N PHE A 2 -74.76 -45.15 -12.58
CA PHE A 2 -73.78 -45.37 -13.65
C PHE A 2 -73.43 -46.85 -13.77
N ASP A 3 -73.48 -47.36 -15.01
CA ASP A 3 -73.13 -48.73 -15.30
C ASP A 3 -71.65 -48.99 -14.99
N SER A 4 -71.33 -50.26 -14.71
CA SER A 4 -70.00 -50.66 -14.22
C SER A 4 -68.87 -50.31 -15.19
N ASP A 5 -69.16 -50.21 -16.49
CA ASP A 5 -68.22 -49.81 -17.54
C ASP A 5 -67.80 -48.33 -17.42
N LEU A 6 -68.73 -47.44 -17.08
CA LEU A 6 -68.46 -46.03 -16.81
C LEU A 6 -67.62 -45.84 -15.55
N LEU A 7 -67.90 -46.61 -14.48
CA LEU A 7 -67.12 -46.56 -13.23
C LEU A 7 -65.67 -47.00 -13.43
N ILE A 8 -65.43 -48.01 -14.26
CA ILE A 8 -64.08 -48.46 -14.61
C ILE A 8 -63.34 -47.37 -15.40
N ALA A 9 -64.02 -46.76 -16.38
CA ALA A 9 -63.44 -45.67 -17.16
C ALA A 9 -63.08 -44.45 -16.29
N PHE A 10 -63.96 -44.05 -15.36
CA PHE A 10 -63.67 -42.98 -14.40
C PHE A 10 -62.51 -43.31 -13.47
N SER A 11 -62.40 -44.57 -13.02
CA SER A 11 -61.29 -45.00 -12.17
C SER A 11 -59.95 -44.92 -12.92
N ILE A 12 -59.90 -45.38 -14.17
CA ILE A 12 -58.70 -45.30 -15.01
C ILE A 12 -58.34 -43.83 -15.31
N MET A 13 -59.32 -43.00 -15.66
CA MET A 13 -59.10 -41.56 -15.88
C MET A 13 -58.60 -40.86 -14.61
N GLY A 14 -59.14 -41.22 -13.44
CA GLY A 14 -58.69 -40.68 -12.15
C GLY A 14 -57.24 -41.05 -11.81
N VAL A 15 -56.86 -42.32 -12.02
CA VAL A 15 -55.48 -42.78 -11.78
C VAL A 15 -54.49 -42.10 -12.72
N LEU A 16 -54.83 -41.97 -14.01
CA LEU A 16 -53.99 -41.28 -14.98
C LEU A 16 -53.85 -39.78 -14.67
N PHE A 17 -54.92 -39.13 -14.23
CA PHE A 17 -54.90 -37.73 -13.82
C PHE A 17 -54.02 -37.52 -12.58
N LEU A 18 -54.17 -38.36 -11.54
CA LEU A 18 -53.33 -38.29 -10.34
C LEU A 18 -51.86 -38.54 -10.65
N ARG A 19 -51.56 -39.53 -11.51
CA ARG A 19 -50.19 -39.83 -11.94
C ARG A 19 -49.57 -38.64 -12.68
N GLN A 20 -50.31 -38.01 -13.58
CA GLN A 20 -49.83 -36.84 -14.31
C GLN A 20 -49.59 -35.64 -13.38
N ILE A 21 -50.43 -35.43 -12.36
CA ILE A 21 -50.19 -34.41 -11.32
C ILE A 21 -48.93 -34.73 -10.50
N ALA A 22 -48.72 -35.99 -10.11
CA ALA A 22 -47.56 -36.39 -9.31
C ALA A 22 -46.25 -36.20 -10.09
N ILE A 23 -46.26 -36.55 -11.37
CA ILE A 23 -45.10 -36.42 -12.25
C ILE A 23 -44.94 -34.96 -12.73
N LEU A 24 -45.85 -34.04 -12.42
CA LEU A 24 -45.82 -32.64 -12.88
C LEU A 24 -44.54 -31.87 -12.44
N LYS A 25 -43.66 -32.40 -11.58
CA LYS A 25 -42.37 -31.76 -11.24
C LYS A 25 -41.12 -32.26 -11.98
N GLU A 26 -41.20 -33.33 -12.76
CA GLU A 26 -40.01 -33.92 -13.42
C GLU A 26 -39.63 -33.23 -14.75
N PRO A 27 -38.38 -33.31 -15.25
CA PRO A 27 -37.99 -32.63 -16.51
C PRO A 27 -38.26 -33.43 -17.80
N ASN A 28 -38.54 -34.73 -17.74
CA ASN A 28 -38.77 -35.59 -18.93
C ASN A 28 -40.06 -36.41 -18.79
N LYS A 29 -41.17 -35.95 -19.40
CA LYS A 29 -42.49 -36.58 -19.22
C LYS A 29 -43.14 -37.01 -20.51
N ILE A 30 -43.91 -38.09 -20.38
CA ILE A 30 -44.95 -38.48 -21.33
C ILE A 30 -46.19 -37.63 -21.01
N ASP A 31 -46.73 -36.95 -22.01
CA ASP A 31 -47.96 -36.19 -21.85
C ASP A 31 -49.18 -37.13 -21.87
N TYR A 32 -49.78 -37.36 -20.69
CA TYR A 32 -50.98 -38.19 -20.56
C TYR A 32 -52.29 -37.42 -20.84
N ALA A 33 -52.26 -36.11 -21.13
CA ALA A 33 -53.46 -35.33 -21.42
C ALA A 33 -54.23 -35.83 -22.66
N PRO A 34 -53.57 -36.11 -23.80
CA PRO A 34 -54.25 -36.69 -24.97
C PRO A 34 -54.77 -38.11 -24.71
N LEU A 35 -54.11 -38.87 -23.84
CA LEU A 35 -54.51 -40.22 -23.47
C LEU A 35 -55.81 -40.22 -22.63
N LEU A 36 -55.93 -39.27 -21.69
CA LEU A 36 -57.16 -39.06 -20.90
C LEU A 36 -58.36 -38.75 -21.81
N LEU A 37 -58.17 -37.87 -22.79
CA LEU A 37 -59.20 -37.53 -23.77
C LEU A 37 -59.56 -38.73 -24.65
N GLY A 38 -58.57 -39.50 -25.10
CA GLY A 38 -58.77 -40.74 -25.85
C GLY A 38 -59.60 -41.78 -25.09
N ILE A 39 -59.32 -41.99 -23.80
CA ILE A 39 -60.08 -42.91 -22.95
C ILE A 39 -61.51 -42.43 -22.73
N GLY A 40 -61.73 -41.12 -22.55
CA GLY A 40 -63.07 -40.55 -22.46
C GLY A 40 -63.91 -40.74 -23.72
N VAL A 41 -63.31 -40.53 -24.90
CA VAL A 41 -63.97 -40.78 -26.20
C VAL A 41 -64.27 -42.26 -26.40
N VAL A 42 -63.30 -43.14 -26.14
CA VAL A 42 -63.48 -44.59 -26.32
C VAL A 42 -64.51 -45.13 -25.33
N SER A 43 -64.50 -44.70 -24.07
CA SER A 43 -65.50 -45.07 -23.06
C SER A 43 -66.90 -44.59 -23.44
N SER A 44 -67.01 -43.37 -23.95
CA SER A 44 -68.28 -42.81 -24.45
C SER A 44 -68.88 -43.67 -25.57
N ILE A 45 -68.06 -44.07 -26.54
CA ILE A 45 -68.47 -44.91 -27.67
C ILE A 45 -68.80 -46.34 -27.22
N ILE A 46 -67.98 -46.95 -26.37
CA ILE A 46 -68.20 -48.30 -25.86
C ILE A 46 -69.51 -48.39 -25.07
N HIS A 47 -69.77 -47.43 -24.18
CA HIS A 47 -70.99 -47.39 -23.39
C HIS A 47 -72.24 -47.28 -24.28
N PHE A 48 -72.16 -46.47 -25.34
CA PHE A 48 -73.24 -46.33 -26.33
C PHE A 48 -73.50 -47.62 -27.12
N ILE A 49 -72.46 -48.41 -27.41
CA ILE A 49 -72.57 -49.66 -28.18
C ILE A 49 -73.08 -50.83 -27.32
N ILE A 50 -72.68 -50.91 -26.05
CA ILE A 50 -73.02 -52.06 -25.18
C ILE A 50 -74.49 -52.04 -24.71
N HIS A 51 -75.13 -50.87 -24.65
CA HIS A 51 -76.50 -50.71 -24.14
C HIS A 51 -77.52 -50.28 -25.22
N PRO A 52 -77.69 -51.01 -26.34
CA PRO A 52 -78.52 -50.58 -27.47
C PRO A 52 -80.04 -50.69 -27.22
N HIS A 53 -80.47 -51.27 -26.10
CA HIS A 53 -81.88 -51.57 -25.77
C HIS A 53 -82.44 -50.75 -24.60
N SER A 54 -81.85 -49.60 -24.29
CA SER A 54 -82.43 -48.68 -23.30
C SER A 54 -83.74 -48.09 -23.85
N GLU A 55 -84.80 -48.10 -23.04
CA GLU A 55 -86.13 -47.63 -23.43
C GLU A 55 -86.14 -46.12 -23.79
N ASP A 56 -85.12 -45.37 -23.32
CA ASP A 56 -84.92 -43.94 -23.60
C ASP A 56 -83.54 -43.67 -24.24
N ILE A 57 -83.50 -43.63 -25.58
CA ILE A 57 -82.29 -43.30 -26.37
C ILE A 57 -81.65 -41.96 -25.94
N LEU A 58 -82.48 -41.01 -25.50
CA LEU A 58 -82.01 -39.69 -25.03
C LEU A 58 -81.27 -39.76 -23.69
N LEU A 59 -81.66 -40.69 -22.80
CA LEU A 59 -80.98 -40.91 -21.53
C LEU A 59 -79.61 -41.56 -21.77
N LEU A 60 -79.56 -42.59 -22.63
CA LEU A 60 -78.31 -43.26 -23.01
C LEU A 60 -77.32 -42.29 -23.67
N SER A 61 -77.78 -41.47 -24.61
CA SER A 61 -76.93 -40.47 -25.26
C SER A 61 -76.34 -39.48 -24.26
N ARG A 62 -77.12 -39.05 -23.26
CA ARG A 62 -76.65 -38.17 -22.20
C ARG A 62 -75.62 -38.86 -21.30
N GLU A 63 -75.85 -40.11 -20.91
CA GLU A 63 -74.97 -40.88 -20.03
C GLU A 63 -73.65 -41.25 -20.73
N SER A 64 -73.70 -41.65 -22.02
CA SER A 64 -72.53 -41.89 -22.86
C SER A 64 -71.66 -40.65 -23.03
N LEU A 65 -72.21 -39.43 -23.00
CA LEU A 65 -71.42 -38.20 -23.14
C LEU A 65 -70.70 -37.77 -21.85
N VAL A 66 -71.07 -38.32 -20.68
CA VAL A 66 -70.47 -37.95 -19.39
C VAL A 66 -68.96 -38.27 -19.32
N PRO A 67 -68.47 -39.47 -19.71
CA PRO A 67 -67.04 -39.76 -19.79
C PRO A 67 -66.24 -38.78 -20.63
N PHE A 68 -66.80 -38.39 -21.79
CA PHE A 68 -66.16 -37.44 -22.68
C PHE A 68 -66.07 -36.04 -22.04
N LEU A 69 -67.16 -35.58 -21.40
CA LEU A 69 -67.17 -34.28 -20.70
C LEU A 69 -66.18 -34.26 -19.53
N VAL A 70 -66.12 -35.32 -18.74
CA VAL A 70 -65.17 -35.44 -17.62
C VAL A 70 -63.73 -35.43 -18.15
N ALA A 71 -63.44 -36.20 -19.20
CA ALA A 71 -62.12 -36.21 -19.83
C ALA A 71 -61.73 -34.83 -20.39
N LEU A 72 -62.66 -34.11 -21.00
CA LEU A 72 -62.44 -32.75 -21.53
C LEU A 72 -62.10 -31.76 -20.41
N ILE A 73 -62.81 -31.81 -19.28
CA ILE A 73 -62.54 -30.94 -18.12
C ILE A 73 -61.15 -31.25 -17.54
N LEU A 74 -60.83 -32.53 -17.34
CA LEU A 74 -59.51 -32.94 -16.83
C LEU A 74 -58.38 -32.54 -17.78
N TYR A 75 -58.60 -32.65 -19.09
CA TYR A 75 -57.66 -32.20 -20.12
C TYR A 75 -57.40 -30.69 -20.03
N LEU A 76 -58.44 -29.87 -19.89
CA LEU A 76 -58.31 -28.41 -19.77
C LEU A 76 -57.55 -27.99 -18.51
N ILE A 77 -57.87 -28.60 -17.37
CA ILE A 77 -57.17 -28.35 -16.09
C ILE A 77 -55.69 -28.70 -16.23
N LEU A 78 -55.39 -29.84 -16.86
CA LEU A 78 -54.04 -30.30 -16.99
C LEU A 78 -53.20 -29.45 -17.95
N ASN A 79 -53.78 -29.05 -19.08
CA ASN A 79 -53.13 -28.18 -20.06
C ASN A 79 -52.82 -26.79 -19.47
N THR A 80 -53.76 -26.23 -18.68
CA THR A 80 -53.55 -24.94 -18.00
C THR A 80 -52.49 -25.02 -16.90
N LEU A 81 -52.45 -26.10 -16.11
CA LEU A 81 -51.38 -26.35 -15.14
C LEU A 81 -50.01 -26.46 -15.80
N GLN A 82 -49.92 -27.20 -16.91
CA GLN A 82 -48.67 -27.36 -17.65
C GLN A 82 -48.18 -26.05 -18.28
N GLN A 83 -49.10 -25.23 -18.79
CA GLN A 83 -48.77 -23.91 -19.32
C GLN A 83 -48.29 -22.96 -18.21
N MET A 84 -48.92 -23.00 -17.03
CA MET A 84 -48.51 -22.20 -15.87
C MET A 84 -47.10 -22.57 -15.40
N GLN A 85 -46.78 -23.86 -15.30
CA GLN A 85 -45.46 -24.32 -14.90
C GLN A 85 -44.36 -23.87 -15.86
N ARG A 86 -44.55 -24.09 -17.17
CA ARG A 86 -43.59 -23.64 -18.19
C ARG A 86 -43.33 -22.13 -18.12
N SER A 87 -44.38 -21.35 -17.81
CA SER A 87 -44.25 -19.91 -17.62
C SER A 87 -43.48 -19.54 -16.35
N LEU A 88 -43.54 -20.34 -15.28
CA LEU A 88 -42.81 -20.08 -14.04
C LEU A 88 -41.32 -20.41 -14.21
N GLU A 89 -41.02 -21.59 -14.77
CA GLU A 89 -39.63 -22.03 -15.05
C GLU A 89 -38.92 -21.04 -15.98
N SER A 90 -39.58 -20.63 -17.07
CA SER A 90 -39.02 -19.64 -18.00
C SER A 90 -38.77 -18.27 -17.35
N LYS A 91 -39.62 -17.85 -16.40
CA LYS A 91 -39.42 -16.58 -15.68
C LYS A 91 -38.25 -16.67 -14.70
N GLU A 92 -38.09 -17.80 -14.03
CA GLU A 92 -36.98 -18.04 -13.11
C GLU A 92 -35.64 -18.06 -13.87
N GLU A 93 -35.57 -18.76 -14.99
CA GLU A 93 -34.41 -18.76 -15.88
C GLU A 93 -34.10 -17.37 -16.44
N GLU A 94 -35.11 -16.60 -16.86
CA GLU A 94 -34.91 -15.24 -17.36
C GLU A 94 -34.39 -14.30 -16.26
N LEU A 95 -34.92 -14.40 -15.04
CA LEU A 95 -34.44 -13.63 -13.89
C LEU A 95 -32.99 -13.98 -13.53
N LEU A 96 -32.66 -15.26 -13.49
CA LEU A 96 -31.29 -15.73 -13.24
C LEU A 96 -30.34 -15.26 -14.34
N SER A 97 -30.74 -15.35 -15.60
CA SER A 97 -29.96 -14.86 -16.74
C SER A 97 -29.72 -13.35 -16.65
N ARG A 98 -30.75 -12.56 -16.32
CA ARG A 98 -30.61 -11.10 -16.15
C ARG A 98 -29.66 -10.75 -14.99
N LEU A 99 -29.77 -11.44 -13.86
CA LEU A 99 -28.86 -11.25 -12.72
C LEU A 99 -27.42 -11.59 -13.11
N LEU A 100 -27.20 -12.72 -13.79
CA LEU A 100 -25.86 -13.10 -14.27
C LEU A 100 -25.29 -12.08 -15.26
N VAL A 101 -26.08 -11.59 -16.20
CA VAL A 101 -25.64 -10.54 -17.14
C VAL A 101 -25.27 -9.25 -16.41
N GLN A 102 -26.03 -8.88 -15.38
CA GLN A 102 -25.75 -7.71 -14.56
C GLN A 102 -24.44 -7.88 -13.78
N GLU A 103 -24.26 -8.99 -13.08
CA GLU A 103 -23.04 -9.31 -12.33
C GLU A 103 -21.81 -9.37 -13.25
N ILE A 104 -21.91 -10.03 -14.41
CA ILE A 104 -20.84 -10.08 -15.41
C ILE A 104 -20.51 -8.68 -15.94
N SER A 105 -21.53 -7.83 -16.14
CA SER A 105 -21.32 -6.45 -16.60
C SER A 105 -20.62 -5.59 -15.53
N GLN A 106 -20.96 -5.77 -14.26
CA GLN A 106 -20.29 -5.09 -13.14
C GLN A 106 -18.84 -5.55 -13.02
N LEU A 107 -18.59 -6.87 -13.06
CA LEU A 107 -17.25 -7.44 -13.03
C LEU A 107 -16.40 -6.93 -14.19
N LYS A 108 -16.96 -6.86 -15.41
CA LYS A 108 -16.25 -6.32 -16.58
C LYS A 108 -15.83 -4.86 -16.37
N ARG A 109 -16.71 -4.02 -15.80
CA ARG A 109 -16.38 -2.62 -15.50
C ARG A 109 -15.29 -2.52 -14.43
N PHE A 110 -15.36 -3.36 -13.41
CA PHE A 110 -14.35 -3.40 -12.35
C PHE A 110 -12.97 -3.80 -12.90
N ILE A 111 -12.91 -4.83 -13.75
CA ILE A 111 -11.65 -5.26 -14.40
C ILE A 111 -11.06 -4.12 -15.25
N LEU A 112 -11.90 -3.41 -16.01
CA LEU A 112 -11.43 -2.27 -16.83
C LEU A 112 -10.89 -1.11 -15.97
N ASP A 113 -11.54 -0.74 -14.87
CA ASP A 113 -11.04 0.28 -13.93
C ASP A 113 -9.72 -0.17 -13.28
N LEU A 114 -9.60 -1.45 -12.93
CA LEU A 114 -8.38 -2.02 -12.36
C LEU A 114 -7.23 -2.00 -13.38
N GLU A 115 -7.50 -2.34 -14.64
CA GLU A 115 -6.53 -2.27 -15.73
C GLU A 115 -6.06 -0.82 -15.98
N GLU A 116 -6.98 0.15 -15.98
CA GLU A 116 -6.64 1.57 -16.12
C GLU A 116 -5.75 2.06 -14.97
N ARG A 117 -6.10 1.73 -13.73
CA ARG A 117 -5.31 2.09 -12.55
C ARG A 117 -3.93 1.42 -12.56
N MET A 118 -3.86 0.16 -12.96
CA MET A 118 -2.59 -0.58 -13.07
C MET A 118 -1.68 0.05 -14.14
N ASN A 119 -2.23 0.39 -15.31
CA ASN A 119 -1.48 1.07 -16.37
C ASN A 119 -0.98 2.45 -15.94
N LYS A 120 -1.81 3.22 -15.23
CA LYS A 120 -1.42 4.53 -14.68
C LYS A 120 -0.32 4.39 -13.63
N ALA A 121 -0.46 3.45 -12.71
CA ALA A 121 0.55 3.18 -11.68
C ALA A 121 1.89 2.71 -12.29
N GLN A 122 1.84 1.86 -13.31
CA GLN A 122 3.03 1.40 -14.03
C GLN A 122 3.71 2.56 -14.78
N SER A 123 2.95 3.39 -15.48
CA SER A 123 3.48 4.58 -16.16
C SER A 123 4.13 5.56 -15.19
N GLN A 124 3.47 5.85 -14.06
CA GLN A 124 4.03 6.68 -13.00
C GLN A 124 5.31 6.09 -12.41
N THR A 125 5.35 4.78 -12.16
CA THR A 125 6.55 4.11 -11.63
C THR A 125 7.73 4.24 -12.59
N VAL A 126 7.50 4.05 -13.89
CA VAL A 126 8.54 4.23 -14.92
C VAL A 126 9.03 5.68 -14.97
N GLN A 127 8.12 6.64 -14.84
CA GLN A 127 8.48 8.06 -14.85
C GLN A 127 9.29 8.44 -13.60
N THR A 128 8.86 8.04 -12.41
CA THR A 128 9.61 8.26 -11.17
C THR A 128 10.99 7.62 -11.21
N GLN A 129 11.12 6.41 -11.76
CA GLN A 129 12.43 5.78 -11.96
C GLN A 129 13.34 6.57 -12.90
N ARG A 130 12.80 7.14 -13.99
CA ARG A 130 13.57 8.00 -14.90
C ARG A 130 14.04 9.27 -14.20
N GLU A 131 13.15 9.95 -13.48
CA GLU A 131 13.48 11.18 -12.74
C GLU A 131 14.55 10.92 -11.68
N VAL A 132 14.46 9.80 -10.94
CA VAL A 132 15.49 9.40 -9.96
C VAL A 132 16.83 9.12 -10.66
N ARG A 133 16.81 8.44 -11.81
CA ARG A 133 18.02 8.14 -12.56
C ARG A 133 18.68 9.39 -13.13
N GLU A 134 17.89 10.34 -13.63
CA GLU A 134 18.38 11.63 -14.13
C GLU A 134 19.04 12.43 -13.01
N LYS A 135 18.37 12.55 -11.85
CA LYS A 135 18.98 13.20 -10.66
C LYS A 135 20.26 12.52 -10.22
N PHE A 136 20.30 11.18 -10.22
CA PHE A 136 21.49 10.45 -9.83
C PHE A 136 22.67 10.68 -10.80
N VAL A 137 22.40 10.81 -12.10
CA VAL A 137 23.43 11.17 -13.09
C VAL A 137 23.92 12.60 -12.89
N GLU A 138 23.01 13.54 -12.59
CA GLU A 138 23.37 14.92 -12.25
C GLU A 138 24.24 14.98 -10.99
N ASP A 139 23.85 14.29 -9.92
CA ASP A 139 24.61 14.21 -8.66
C ASP A 139 26.02 13.62 -8.89
N ILE A 140 26.16 12.58 -9.72
CA ILE A 140 27.47 12.04 -10.11
C ILE A 140 28.30 13.10 -10.84
N GLY A 141 27.69 13.91 -11.71
CA GLY A 141 28.36 15.01 -12.39
C GLY A 141 28.86 16.09 -11.43
N ILE A 142 28.04 16.44 -10.43
CA ILE A 142 28.42 17.37 -9.36
C ILE A 142 29.59 16.80 -8.53
N LEU A 143 29.50 15.53 -8.13
CA LEU A 143 30.56 14.86 -7.36
C LEU A 143 31.89 14.80 -8.13
N SER A 144 31.86 14.51 -9.44
CA SER A 144 33.04 14.56 -10.31
C SER A 144 33.66 15.96 -10.36
N SER A 145 32.82 16.99 -10.42
CA SER A 145 33.27 18.39 -10.40
C SER A 145 33.89 18.78 -9.05
N ILE A 146 33.31 18.29 -7.94
CA ILE A 146 33.87 18.46 -6.59
C ILE A 146 35.22 17.76 -6.48
N GLU A 147 35.35 16.53 -6.95
CA GLU A 147 36.62 15.78 -6.95
C GLU A 147 37.70 16.51 -7.76
N ALA A 148 37.35 17.03 -8.94
CA ALA A 148 38.26 17.82 -9.77
C ALA A 148 38.71 19.11 -9.05
N ASN A 149 37.79 19.80 -8.38
CA ASN A 149 38.12 20.98 -7.58
C ASN A 149 39.00 20.63 -6.38
N GLN A 150 38.73 19.53 -5.68
CA GLN A 150 39.57 19.05 -4.57
C GLN A 150 40.99 18.74 -5.02
N LYS A 151 41.17 18.09 -6.17
CA LYS A 151 42.50 17.86 -6.77
C LYS A 151 43.23 19.17 -7.05
N ARG A 152 42.54 20.16 -7.63
CA ARG A 152 43.11 21.47 -7.91
C ARG A 152 43.51 22.22 -6.63
N PHE A 153 42.70 22.16 -5.58
CA PHE A 153 43.05 22.73 -4.27
C PHE A 153 44.28 22.05 -3.68
N LEU A 154 44.36 20.72 -3.77
CA LEU A 154 45.52 19.97 -3.28
C LEU A 154 46.81 20.39 -3.99
N GLU A 155 46.77 20.59 -5.31
CA GLU A 155 47.91 21.12 -6.09
C GLU A 155 48.31 22.52 -5.63
N GLN A 156 47.34 23.40 -5.34
CA GLN A 156 47.63 24.74 -4.81
C GLN A 156 48.27 24.69 -3.42
N PHE A 157 47.85 23.77 -2.55
CA PHE A 157 48.48 23.57 -1.24
C PHE A 157 49.93 23.09 -1.37
N LEU A 158 50.20 22.17 -2.31
CA LEU A 158 51.57 21.72 -2.59
C LEU A 158 52.44 22.87 -3.11
N GLN A 159 51.91 23.72 -3.98
CA GLN A 159 52.61 24.92 -4.45
C GLN A 159 52.88 25.92 -3.31
N LEU A 160 51.91 26.12 -2.41
CA LEU A 160 52.07 26.99 -1.24
C LEU A 160 53.13 26.46 -0.28
N GLU A 161 53.15 25.16 -0.04
CA GLU A 161 54.17 24.50 0.78
C GLU A 161 55.57 24.70 0.19
N GLN A 162 55.70 24.51 -1.12
CA GLN A 162 56.97 24.75 -1.82
C GLN A 162 57.40 26.22 -1.75
N TRP A 163 56.46 27.16 -1.96
CA TRP A 163 56.75 28.59 -1.82
C TRP A 163 57.18 28.96 -0.40
N ASN A 164 56.56 28.38 0.62
CA ASN A 164 56.95 28.59 2.01
C ASN A 164 58.36 28.07 2.29
N GLU A 165 58.73 26.92 1.74
CA GLU A 165 60.07 26.36 1.86
C GLU A 165 61.12 27.22 1.13
N ASP A 166 60.79 27.73 -0.05
CA ASP A 166 61.64 28.67 -0.80
C ASP A 166 61.85 29.98 -0.02
N VAL A 167 60.78 30.54 0.56
CA VAL A 167 60.84 31.73 1.41
C VAL A 167 61.69 31.47 2.65
N LYS A 168 61.53 30.33 3.33
CA LYS A 168 62.39 29.92 4.45
C LYS A 168 63.86 29.88 4.05
N ASN A 169 64.16 29.27 2.91
CA ASN A 169 65.54 29.16 2.41
C ASN A 169 66.14 30.53 2.09
N LEU A 170 65.38 31.42 1.46
CA LEU A 170 65.78 32.81 1.21
C LEU A 170 66.01 33.58 2.50
N LEU A 171 65.11 33.43 3.49
CA LEU A 171 65.23 34.10 4.78
C LEU A 171 66.47 33.61 5.55
N ARG A 172 66.73 32.31 5.50
CA ARG A 172 67.95 31.71 6.07
C ARG A 172 69.20 32.25 5.38
N TYR A 173 69.24 32.26 4.05
CA TYR A 173 70.37 32.83 3.30
C TYR A 173 70.62 34.31 3.64
N PHE A 174 69.54 35.10 3.72
CA PHE A 174 69.63 36.50 4.10
C PHE A 174 70.19 36.65 5.53
N SER A 175 69.66 35.89 6.49
CA SER A 175 70.05 35.98 7.90
C SER A 175 71.45 35.45 8.19
N GLU A 176 71.84 34.33 7.57
CA GLU A 176 73.10 33.62 7.87
C GLU A 176 74.26 34.09 7.02
N GLU A 177 74.03 34.57 5.78
CA GLU A 177 75.11 35.03 4.90
C GLU A 177 75.13 36.53 4.66
N GLN A 178 74.00 37.14 4.30
CA GLN A 178 73.99 38.56 3.87
C GLN A 178 74.12 39.51 5.05
N LEU A 179 73.43 39.22 6.16
CA LEU A 179 73.47 40.05 7.37
C LEU A 179 74.88 40.12 7.99
N PRO A 180 75.62 39.00 8.13
CA PRO A 180 77.01 39.05 8.60
C PRO A 180 77.96 39.74 7.63
N LYS A 181 77.78 39.58 6.31
CA LYS A 181 78.58 40.33 5.31
C LYS A 181 78.34 41.83 5.42
N LEU A 182 77.10 42.25 5.67
CA LEU A 182 76.78 43.65 5.91
C LEU A 182 77.46 44.16 7.18
N ASP A 183 77.43 43.40 8.27
CA ASP A 183 78.11 43.75 9.52
C ASP A 183 79.63 43.85 9.33
N GLU A 184 80.25 42.94 8.56
CA GLU A 184 81.67 43.02 8.20
C GLU A 184 82.01 44.29 7.41
N VAL A 185 81.18 44.63 6.40
CA VAL A 185 81.36 45.84 5.58
C VAL A 185 81.16 47.10 6.42
N VAL A 186 80.19 47.12 7.33
CA VAL A 186 79.94 48.25 8.25
C VAL A 186 81.13 48.42 9.19
N ASN A 187 81.61 47.34 9.82
CA ASN A 187 82.77 47.38 10.69
C ASN A 187 84.04 47.82 9.94
N ARG A 188 84.20 47.41 8.68
CA ARG A 188 85.31 47.87 7.82
C ARG A 188 85.22 49.37 7.53
N HIS A 189 84.02 49.90 7.23
CA HIS A 189 83.84 51.35 7.04
C HIS A 189 84.10 52.12 8.33
N ILE A 190 83.62 51.65 9.49
CA ILE A 190 83.90 52.25 10.80
C ILE A 190 85.41 52.32 11.03
N ASN A 191 86.15 51.24 10.74
CA ASN A 191 87.61 51.22 10.87
C ASN A 191 88.31 52.18 9.91
N ILE A 192 87.86 52.28 8.66
CA ILE A 192 88.40 53.24 7.69
C ILE A 192 88.18 54.68 8.18
N PHE A 193 86.98 55.00 8.67
CA PHE A 193 86.69 56.31 9.23
C PHE A 193 87.56 56.60 10.45
N ARG A 194 87.73 55.64 11.37
CA ARG A 194 88.60 55.80 12.54
C ARG A 194 90.05 56.08 12.15
N VAL A 195 90.60 55.34 11.18
CA VAL A 195 91.97 55.55 10.69
C VAL A 195 92.09 56.90 9.99
N SER A 196 91.12 57.27 9.16
CA SER A 196 91.11 58.57 8.48
C SER A 196 91.06 59.73 9.47
N GLU A 197 90.27 59.62 10.54
CA GLU A 197 90.20 60.63 11.60
C GLU A 197 91.51 60.75 12.36
N GLN A 198 92.15 59.62 12.70
CA GLN A 198 93.47 59.57 13.33
C GLN A 198 94.55 60.21 12.43
N ASP A 199 94.55 59.89 11.14
CA ASP A 199 95.49 60.47 10.17
C ASP A 199 95.25 61.96 9.99
N HIS A 200 93.99 62.41 9.95
CA HIS A 200 93.64 63.82 9.95
C HIS A 200 94.17 64.54 11.20
N TYR A 201 93.98 63.95 12.38
CA TYR A 201 94.49 64.49 13.64
C TYR A 201 96.03 64.59 13.62
N ASN A 202 96.72 63.54 13.17
CA ASN A 202 98.18 63.52 13.04
C ASN A 202 98.67 64.56 12.02
N ARG A 203 97.99 64.70 10.88
CA ARG A 203 98.29 65.68 9.84
C ARG A 203 98.10 67.11 10.35
N ILE A 204 97.04 67.36 11.11
CA ILE A 204 96.81 68.66 11.76
C ILE A 204 97.93 68.94 12.76
N GLN A 205 98.34 67.95 13.57
CA GLN A 205 99.46 68.09 14.49
C GLN A 205 100.79 68.39 13.76
N GLU A 206 101.09 67.68 12.67
CA GLU A 206 102.27 67.94 11.85
C GLU A 206 102.25 69.32 11.21
N LEU A 207 101.10 69.76 10.68
CA LEU A 207 100.94 71.09 10.11
C LEU A 207 101.08 72.17 11.18
N LEU A 208 100.53 71.96 12.37
CA LEU A 208 100.71 72.87 13.50
C LEU A 208 102.19 72.97 13.90
N LYS A 209 102.89 71.83 13.95
CA LYS A 209 104.31 71.76 14.31
C LYS A 209 105.18 72.45 13.25
N LYS A 210 104.90 72.21 11.96
CA LYS A 210 105.57 72.90 10.85
C LYS A 210 105.29 74.40 10.85
N ALA A 211 104.06 74.83 11.13
CA ALA A 211 103.71 76.25 11.24
C ALA A 211 104.38 76.95 12.44
N ILE A 212 104.66 76.21 13.53
CA ILE A 212 105.43 76.70 14.68
C ILE A 212 106.93 76.83 14.34
N GLU A 213 107.47 75.93 13.50
CA GLU A 213 108.88 75.90 13.10
C GLU A 213 109.20 76.88 11.93
N SER A 214 108.25 77.14 11.02
CA SER A 214 108.43 78.05 9.88
C SER A 214 108.02 79.50 10.21
N ARG A 215 108.77 80.17 11.09
CA ARG A 215 108.52 81.59 11.45
C ARG A 215 108.89 82.62 10.37
N PHE A 216 109.29 82.20 9.18
CA PHE A 216 109.64 83.08 8.05
C PHE A 216 109.24 82.46 6.71
N ASP A 217 107.94 82.42 6.39
CA ASP A 217 107.37 82.68 5.03
C ASP A 217 105.84 82.59 5.02
N ILE A 218 105.18 83.15 6.05
CA ILE A 218 103.77 82.90 6.32
C ILE A 218 102.83 83.56 5.30
N SER A 219 103.28 84.51 4.48
CA SER A 219 102.36 85.25 3.60
C SER A 219 101.97 84.49 2.32
N ASP A 220 102.94 83.89 1.63
CA ASP A 220 102.69 83.24 0.34
C ASP A 220 102.08 81.84 0.51
N ASP A 221 102.48 81.12 1.56
CA ASP A 221 101.87 79.84 1.93
C ASP A 221 100.44 80.00 2.45
N LEU A 222 100.12 81.11 3.14
CA LEU A 222 98.77 81.37 3.64
C LEU A 222 97.80 81.75 2.51
N HIS A 223 98.26 82.46 1.48
CA HIS A 223 97.45 82.67 0.25
C HIS A 223 97.28 81.39 -0.58
N SER A 224 98.28 80.52 -0.64
CA SER A 224 98.17 79.19 -1.26
C SER A 224 97.17 78.30 -0.52
N VAL A 225 97.18 78.33 0.81
CA VAL A 225 96.24 77.60 1.68
C VAL A 225 94.83 78.18 1.57
N GLU A 226 94.67 79.51 1.56
CA GLU A 226 93.39 80.19 1.37
C GLU A 226 92.74 79.79 0.04
N LYS A 227 93.51 79.80 -1.06
CA LYS A 227 93.04 79.38 -2.38
C LYS A 227 92.68 77.89 -2.46
N LYS A 228 93.41 77.03 -1.72
CA LYS A 228 93.06 75.60 -1.57
C LYS A 228 91.83 75.40 -0.69
N LEU A 229 91.63 76.24 0.32
CA LEU A 229 90.44 76.25 1.18
C LEU A 229 89.20 76.69 0.41
N ASP A 230 89.32 77.68 -0.47
CA ASP A 230 88.24 78.12 -1.35
C ASP A 230 87.84 77.03 -2.35
N THR A 231 88.82 76.32 -2.92
CA THR A 231 88.54 75.18 -3.80
C THR A 231 87.94 74.00 -3.05
N ILE A 232 88.36 73.73 -1.81
CA ILE A 232 87.73 72.72 -0.93
C ILE A 232 86.32 73.15 -0.53
N MET A 233 86.09 74.43 -0.24
CA MET A 233 84.75 74.95 0.05
C MET A 233 83.85 74.77 -1.17
N ALA A 234 84.30 75.15 -2.36
CA ALA A 234 83.56 74.96 -3.61
C ALA A 234 83.28 73.47 -3.90
N LEU A 235 84.24 72.57 -3.64
CA LEU A 235 84.05 71.13 -3.77
C LEU A 235 83.05 70.59 -2.75
N LYS A 236 83.09 71.08 -1.50
CA LYS A 236 82.12 70.75 -0.47
C LYS A 236 80.71 71.20 -0.89
N THR A 237 80.52 72.43 -1.37
CA THR A 237 79.21 72.88 -1.85
C THR A 237 78.75 72.04 -3.03
N THR A 238 79.61 71.77 -4.01
CA THR A 238 79.27 70.96 -5.19
C THR A 238 78.93 69.51 -4.83
N ILE A 239 79.68 68.88 -3.91
CA ILE A 239 79.40 67.53 -3.42
C ILE A 239 78.10 67.53 -2.62
N THR A 240 77.88 68.52 -1.76
CA THR A 240 76.65 68.62 -0.96
C THR A 240 75.44 68.81 -1.87
N GLU A 241 75.53 69.69 -2.87
CA GLU A 241 74.47 69.89 -3.87
C GLU A 241 74.21 68.63 -4.69
N LYS A 242 75.26 67.92 -5.14
CA LYS A 242 75.10 66.67 -5.89
C LYS A 242 74.52 65.53 -5.05
N ILE A 243 74.98 65.37 -3.81
CA ILE A 243 74.45 64.36 -2.88
C ILE A 243 73.00 64.69 -2.58
N VAL A 244 72.70 65.93 -2.18
CA VAL A 244 71.32 66.35 -1.91
C VAL A 244 70.45 66.13 -3.15
N ALA A 245 70.87 66.55 -4.34
CA ALA A 245 70.10 66.34 -5.57
C ALA A 245 69.87 64.85 -5.88
N ALA A 246 70.92 64.02 -5.83
CA ALA A 246 70.84 62.59 -6.11
C ALA A 246 69.97 61.85 -5.08
N THR A 247 70.18 62.12 -3.79
CA THR A 247 69.40 61.51 -2.70
C THR A 247 67.94 61.97 -2.75
N THR A 248 67.67 63.24 -3.06
CA THR A 248 66.28 63.73 -3.19
C THR A 248 65.58 63.10 -4.40
N GLN A 249 66.32 62.90 -5.50
CA GLN A 249 65.79 62.26 -6.69
C GLN A 249 65.51 60.77 -6.48
N GLU A 250 66.43 60.01 -5.89
CA GLU A 250 66.19 58.61 -5.53
C GLU A 250 65.06 58.47 -4.51
N LEU A 251 65.06 59.27 -3.45
CA LEU A 251 64.00 59.22 -2.42
C LEU A 251 62.63 59.55 -3.03
N SER A 252 62.56 60.51 -3.96
CA SER A 252 61.33 60.82 -4.68
C SER A 252 60.88 59.69 -5.61
N SER A 253 61.81 58.99 -6.25
CA SER A 253 61.52 57.82 -7.08
C SER A 253 60.99 56.67 -6.23
N VAL A 254 61.67 56.34 -5.12
CA VAL A 254 61.27 55.28 -4.20
C VAL A 254 59.92 55.61 -3.55
N MET A 255 59.70 56.85 -3.14
CA MET A 255 58.40 57.27 -2.56
C MET A 255 57.26 57.16 -3.57
N LYS A 256 57.49 57.43 -4.86
CA LYS A 256 56.46 57.24 -5.90
C LYS A 256 56.15 55.76 -6.14
N GLU A 257 57.17 54.90 -6.17
CA GLU A 257 56.96 53.45 -6.32
C GLU A 257 56.22 52.89 -5.10
N PHE A 258 56.63 53.32 -3.89
CA PHE A 258 55.97 52.95 -2.63
C PHE A 258 54.52 53.44 -2.57
N GLU A 259 54.23 54.68 -2.98
CA GLU A 259 52.86 55.21 -3.04
C GLU A 259 51.98 54.39 -4.01
N LYS A 260 52.53 53.96 -5.15
CA LYS A 260 51.84 53.11 -6.12
C LYS A 260 51.55 51.72 -5.54
N GLU A 261 52.50 51.11 -4.83
CA GLU A 261 52.27 49.85 -4.13
C GLU A 261 51.24 49.98 -3.01
N LEU A 262 51.26 51.09 -2.27
CA LEU A 262 50.30 51.37 -1.19
C LEU A 262 48.88 51.56 -1.74
N LEU A 263 48.74 52.21 -2.90
CA LEU A 263 47.46 52.31 -3.62
C LEU A 263 46.95 50.95 -4.10
N LEU A 264 47.83 50.10 -4.66
CA LEU A 264 47.49 48.73 -5.05
C LEU A 264 47.08 47.89 -3.84
N LEU A 265 47.83 47.99 -2.74
CA LEU A 265 47.51 47.29 -1.49
C LEU A 265 46.15 47.75 -0.95
N ARG A 266 45.88 49.05 -0.94
CA ARG A 266 44.58 49.60 -0.52
C ARG A 266 43.44 49.09 -1.39
N SER A 267 43.64 49.02 -2.71
CA SER A 267 42.66 48.45 -3.65
C SER A 267 42.42 46.96 -3.38
N ASN A 268 43.48 46.18 -3.15
CA ASN A 268 43.38 44.76 -2.85
C ASN A 268 42.68 44.51 -1.52
N VAL A 269 42.98 45.31 -0.48
CA VAL A 269 42.28 45.23 0.82
C VAL A 269 40.80 45.57 0.66
N ALA A 270 40.44 46.55 -0.16
CA ALA A 270 39.04 46.86 -0.45
C ALA A 270 38.34 45.70 -1.17
N LEU A 271 38.99 45.07 -2.15
CA LEU A 271 38.48 43.87 -2.84
C LEU A 271 38.28 42.69 -1.88
N VAL A 272 39.25 42.44 -0.99
CA VAL A 272 39.16 41.41 0.04
C VAL A 272 38.02 41.70 0.99
N ALA A 273 37.84 42.96 1.42
CA ALA A 273 36.72 43.33 2.30
C ALA A 273 35.36 43.10 1.64
N THR A 274 35.20 43.46 0.36
CA THR A 274 33.97 43.19 -0.40
C THR A 274 33.72 41.69 -0.54
N SER A 275 34.76 40.92 -0.90
CA SER A 275 34.67 39.47 -1.02
C SER A 275 34.32 38.79 0.31
N LEU A 276 34.86 39.29 1.42
CA LEU A 276 34.54 38.80 2.76
C LEU A 276 33.08 39.07 3.10
N HIS A 277 32.57 40.26 2.76
CA HIS A 277 31.18 40.64 3.03
C HIS A 277 30.19 39.84 2.18
N GLU A 278 30.52 39.57 0.91
CA GLU A 278 29.77 38.65 0.05
C GLU A 278 29.78 37.22 0.61
N SER A 279 30.94 36.73 1.06
CA SER A 279 31.07 35.42 1.70
C SER A 279 30.24 35.33 3.00
N GLU A 280 30.23 36.40 3.81
CA GLU A 280 29.42 36.49 5.02
C GLU A 280 27.92 36.46 4.72
N ALA A 281 27.48 37.12 3.64
CA ALA A 281 26.10 37.04 3.17
C ALA A 281 25.73 35.62 2.74
N VAL A 282 26.59 34.94 1.98
CA VAL A 282 26.39 33.54 1.55
C VAL A 282 26.34 32.61 2.77
N ILE A 283 27.21 32.80 3.77
CA ILE A 283 27.18 32.03 5.02
C ILE A 283 25.88 32.28 5.79
N GLY A 284 25.39 33.52 5.80
CA GLY A 284 24.09 33.87 6.38
C GLY A 284 22.94 33.11 5.73
N ASP A 285 22.95 33.02 4.39
CA ASP A 285 21.95 32.27 3.63
C ASP A 285 22.05 30.76 3.89
N ILE A 286 23.26 30.19 3.88
CA ILE A 286 23.50 28.78 4.21
C ILE A 286 23.01 28.46 5.64
N ARG A 287 23.29 29.34 6.60
CA ARG A 287 22.81 29.16 7.98
C ARG A 287 21.28 29.14 8.02
N ARG A 288 20.62 30.03 7.29
CA ARG A 288 19.15 30.07 7.23
C ARG A 288 18.57 28.81 6.57
N GLU A 289 19.17 28.34 5.49
CA GLU A 289 18.77 27.08 4.84
C GLU A 289 19.01 25.87 5.76
N SER A 290 20.15 25.82 6.46
CA SER A 290 20.45 24.77 7.44
C SER A 290 19.44 24.75 8.57
N GLU A 291 19.01 25.92 9.05
CA GLU A 291 17.97 26.04 10.08
C GLU A 291 16.59 25.56 9.57
N GLN A 292 16.26 25.82 8.30
CA GLN A 292 15.07 25.26 7.66
C GLN A 292 15.14 23.74 7.49
N VAL A 293 16.31 23.20 7.13
CA VAL A 293 16.53 21.74 7.05
C VAL A 293 16.37 21.11 8.42
N MET A 294 16.95 21.70 9.48
CA MET A 294 16.79 21.23 10.85
C MET A 294 15.32 21.21 11.28
N GLN A 295 14.55 22.26 10.98
CA GLN A 295 13.11 22.27 11.25
C GLN A 295 12.36 21.18 10.50
N LYS A 296 12.71 20.94 9.23
CA LYS A 296 12.14 19.83 8.45
C LYS A 296 12.51 18.48 9.05
N ILE A 297 13.73 18.29 9.54
CA ILE A 297 14.16 17.06 10.21
C ILE A 297 13.33 16.84 11.48
N ILE A 298 13.15 17.86 12.33
CA ILE A 298 12.31 17.76 13.55
C ILE A 298 10.85 17.42 13.21
N VAL A 299 10.30 18.02 12.15
CA VAL A 299 8.94 17.69 11.68
C VAL A 299 8.88 16.26 11.13
N THR A 300 9.93 15.81 10.44
CA THR A 300 10.04 14.46 9.90
C THR A 300 10.17 13.43 11.02
N GLU A 301 10.97 13.70 12.04
CA GLU A 301 11.11 12.89 13.26
C GLU A 301 9.76 12.71 13.96
N LYS A 302 9.02 13.82 14.19
CA LYS A 302 7.66 13.75 14.75
C LYS A 302 6.67 12.99 13.86
N SER A 303 6.86 13.00 12.54
CA SER A 303 6.05 12.21 11.62
C SER A 303 6.42 10.73 11.63
N LEU A 304 7.70 10.40 11.85
CA LEU A 304 8.22 9.05 12.01
C LEU A 304 7.75 8.40 13.31
N GLU A 305 7.68 9.16 14.40
CA GLU A 305 7.11 8.72 15.67
C GLU A 305 5.62 8.31 15.52
N LYS A 306 4.85 9.07 14.71
CA LYS A 306 3.48 8.69 14.33
C LYS A 306 3.41 7.45 13.43
N VAL A 307 4.43 7.22 12.60
CA VAL A 307 4.53 6.00 11.77
C VAL A 307 4.85 4.78 12.63
N GLU A 308 5.67 4.93 13.69
CA GLU A 308 5.89 3.87 14.67
C GLU A 308 4.63 3.53 15.48
N GLU A 309 3.82 4.52 15.86
CA GLU A 309 2.50 4.28 16.44
C GLU A 309 1.57 3.53 15.47
N LEU A 310 1.54 3.92 14.19
CA LEU A 310 0.77 3.21 13.16
C LEU A 310 1.25 1.78 12.94
N LYS A 311 2.55 1.53 13.06
CA LYS A 311 3.11 0.17 12.94
C LYS A 311 2.71 -0.71 14.13
N ARG A 312 2.71 -0.17 15.36
CA ARG A 312 2.16 -0.89 16.53
C ARG A 312 0.67 -1.16 16.41
N VAL A 313 -0.09 -0.22 15.85
CA VAL A 313 -1.51 -0.42 15.57
C VAL A 313 -1.68 -1.50 14.50
N LEU A 314 -0.86 -1.52 13.45
CA LEU A 314 -0.90 -2.56 12.41
C LEU A 314 -0.57 -3.95 12.98
N ASP A 315 0.47 -4.06 13.80
CA ASP A 315 0.81 -5.32 14.49
C ASP A 315 -0.35 -5.79 15.40
N SER A 316 -1.04 -4.85 16.07
CA SER A 316 -2.23 -5.18 16.88
C SER A 316 -3.44 -5.59 16.02
N VAL A 317 -3.60 -5.01 14.83
CA VAL A 317 -4.66 -5.37 13.88
C VAL A 317 -4.39 -6.74 13.24
N GLU A 318 -3.13 -7.08 12.95
CA GLU A 318 -2.75 -8.43 12.50
C GLU A 318 -3.02 -9.48 13.58
N HIS A 319 -2.75 -9.16 14.85
CA HIS A 319 -3.12 -10.05 15.96
C HIS A 319 -4.63 -10.23 16.10
N ILE A 320 -5.41 -9.14 15.99
CA ILE A 320 -6.88 -9.19 16.00
C ILE A 320 -7.42 -9.99 14.81
N GLN A 321 -6.81 -9.84 13.62
CA GLN A 321 -7.20 -10.61 12.44
C GLN A 321 -6.92 -12.10 12.64
N SER A 322 -5.75 -12.45 13.20
CA SER A 322 -5.41 -13.83 13.57
C SER A 322 -6.42 -14.40 14.57
N ASP A 323 -6.72 -13.67 15.65
CA ASP A 323 -7.70 -14.08 16.66
C ASP A 323 -9.11 -14.22 16.07
N TYR A 324 -9.48 -13.34 15.13
CA TYR A 324 -10.76 -13.42 14.40
C TYR A 324 -10.83 -14.68 13.53
N THR A 325 -9.76 -15.00 12.78
CA THR A 325 -9.73 -16.25 11.99
C THR A 325 -9.76 -17.49 12.88
N GLU A 326 -9.11 -17.46 14.05
CA GLU A 326 -9.17 -18.56 15.01
C GLU A 326 -10.58 -18.70 15.60
N ALA A 327 -11.23 -17.59 15.94
CA ALA A 327 -12.60 -17.57 16.43
C ALA A 327 -13.60 -18.06 15.37
N GLU A 328 -13.42 -17.69 14.10
CA GLU A 328 -14.22 -18.15 12.97
C GLU A 328 -14.05 -19.67 12.76
N LEU A 329 -12.83 -20.18 12.83
CA LEU A 329 -12.55 -21.62 12.77
C LEU A 329 -13.20 -22.37 13.96
N LYS A 330 -13.12 -21.83 15.17
CA LYS A 330 -13.81 -22.39 16.35
C LYS A 330 -15.32 -22.36 16.17
N LEU A 331 -15.89 -21.29 15.64
CA LEU A 331 -17.33 -21.16 15.40
C LEU A 331 -17.81 -22.12 14.32
N HIS A 332 -17.04 -22.30 13.25
CA HIS A 332 -17.30 -23.29 12.22
C HIS A 332 -17.24 -24.72 12.79
N PHE A 333 -16.26 -25.01 13.66
CA PHE A 333 -16.19 -26.28 14.36
C PHE A 333 -17.41 -26.52 15.24
N LEU A 334 -17.80 -25.54 16.05
CA LEU A 334 -18.96 -25.61 16.94
C LEU A 334 -20.28 -25.75 16.16
N THR A 335 -20.39 -25.09 15.02
CA THR A 335 -21.55 -25.21 14.11
C THR A 335 -21.65 -26.62 13.53
N LYS A 336 -20.51 -27.20 13.12
CA LYS A 336 -20.46 -28.57 12.62
C LYS A 336 -20.78 -29.59 13.71
N GLU A 337 -20.31 -29.35 14.92
CA GLU A 337 -20.61 -30.18 16.10
C GLU A 337 -22.10 -30.12 16.44
N LEU A 338 -22.70 -28.92 16.49
CA LEU A 338 -24.15 -28.74 16.66
C LEU A 338 -24.96 -29.40 15.55
N GLN A 339 -24.52 -29.36 14.30
CA GLN A 339 -25.19 -30.07 13.20
C GLN A 339 -25.11 -31.59 13.35
N MET A 340 -23.98 -32.12 13.80
CA MET A 340 -23.84 -33.54 14.11
C MET A 340 -24.73 -33.94 15.28
N GLU A 341 -24.78 -33.14 16.34
CA GLU A 341 -25.59 -33.40 17.52
C GLU A 341 -27.09 -33.31 17.21
N LEU A 342 -27.52 -32.32 16.42
CA LEU A 342 -28.90 -32.22 15.91
C LEU A 342 -29.26 -33.43 15.04
N LYS A 343 -28.33 -33.89 14.19
CA LYS A 343 -28.55 -35.08 13.35
C LYS A 343 -28.69 -36.35 14.19
N ASN A 344 -27.85 -36.49 15.21
CA ASN A 344 -27.92 -37.60 16.16
C ASN A 344 -29.22 -37.55 16.96
N GLU A 345 -29.65 -36.37 17.43
CA GLU A 345 -30.93 -36.19 18.11
C GLU A 345 -32.11 -36.55 17.21
N LEU A 346 -32.12 -36.09 15.95
CA LEU A 346 -33.12 -36.47 14.94
C LEU A 346 -33.16 -37.99 14.75
N GLU A 347 -32.01 -38.64 14.64
CA GLU A 347 -31.93 -40.10 14.50
C GLU A 347 -32.43 -40.81 15.77
N THR A 348 -32.17 -40.28 16.97
CA THR A 348 -32.76 -40.82 18.21
C THR A 348 -34.26 -40.58 18.31
N ILE A 349 -34.77 -39.47 17.77
CA ILE A 349 -36.21 -39.18 17.71
C ILE A 349 -36.89 -40.11 16.71
N ASP A 350 -36.31 -40.33 15.53
CA ASP A 350 -36.82 -41.29 14.54
C ASP A 350 -36.84 -42.70 15.13
N ASN A 351 -35.75 -43.15 15.76
CA ASN A 351 -35.71 -44.45 16.44
C ASN A 351 -36.76 -44.56 17.55
N LYS A 352 -36.99 -43.49 18.32
CA LYS A 352 -38.06 -43.46 19.33
C LYS A 352 -39.43 -43.50 18.67
N PHE A 353 -39.64 -42.78 17.58
CA PHE A 353 -40.89 -42.75 16.82
C PHE A 353 -41.20 -44.13 16.25
N ASP A 354 -40.21 -44.82 15.68
CA ASP A 354 -40.33 -46.19 15.19
C ASP A 354 -40.65 -47.16 16.34
N SER A 355 -39.98 -47.02 17.49
CA SER A 355 -40.29 -47.85 18.66
C SER A 355 -41.70 -47.61 19.21
N LEU A 356 -42.16 -46.35 19.22
CA LEU A 356 -43.51 -45.98 19.64
C LEU A 356 -44.54 -46.48 18.62
N SER A 357 -44.25 -46.37 17.32
CA SER A 357 -45.09 -46.89 16.24
C SER A 357 -45.24 -48.40 16.37
N GLN A 358 -44.14 -49.11 16.66
CA GLN A 358 -44.16 -50.55 16.93
C GLN A 358 -44.96 -50.89 18.19
N GLU A 359 -44.77 -50.16 19.30
CA GLU A 359 -45.55 -50.37 20.52
C GLU A 359 -47.05 -50.07 20.31
N LEU A 360 -47.37 -49.07 19.48
CA LEU A 360 -48.75 -48.73 19.12
C LEU A 360 -49.38 -49.84 18.27
N CYS A 361 -48.64 -50.37 17.29
CA CYS A 361 -49.04 -51.52 16.48
C CYS A 361 -49.27 -52.75 17.37
N GLU A 362 -48.35 -53.07 18.29
CA GLU A 362 -48.52 -54.16 19.25
C GLU A 362 -49.75 -53.95 20.15
N LYS A 363 -50.00 -52.72 20.63
CA LYS A 363 -51.20 -52.41 21.41
C LYS A 363 -52.48 -52.50 20.58
N ILE A 364 -52.45 -52.07 19.32
CA ILE A 364 -53.58 -52.20 18.39
C ILE A 364 -53.86 -53.68 18.12
N ASP A 365 -52.83 -54.48 17.84
CA ASP A 365 -52.94 -55.91 17.61
C ASP A 365 -53.45 -56.64 18.87
N THR A 366 -52.91 -56.30 20.04
CA THR A 366 -53.38 -56.85 21.32
C THR A 366 -54.82 -56.43 21.62
N SER A 367 -55.20 -55.19 21.27
CA SER A 367 -56.57 -54.69 21.44
C SER A 367 -57.53 -55.37 20.46
N LEU A 368 -57.11 -55.59 19.20
CA LEU A 368 -57.84 -56.35 18.19
C LEU A 368 -58.01 -57.81 18.62
N GLU A 369 -56.96 -58.45 19.11
CA GLU A 369 -57.00 -59.82 19.60
C GLU A 369 -57.92 -59.94 20.83
N ASN A 370 -57.86 -58.97 21.75
CA ASN A 370 -58.78 -58.91 22.89
C ASN A 370 -60.23 -58.64 22.44
N LEU A 371 -60.46 -57.80 21.44
CA LEU A 371 -61.79 -57.53 20.89
C LEU A 371 -62.35 -58.77 20.16
N GLN A 372 -61.49 -59.50 19.45
CA GLN A 372 -61.83 -60.75 18.79
C GLN A 372 -62.12 -61.87 19.81
N LYS A 373 -61.33 -61.98 20.87
CA LYS A 373 -61.64 -62.85 22.02
C LYS A 373 -62.96 -62.45 22.68
N HIS A 374 -63.22 -61.16 22.87
CA HIS A 374 -64.47 -60.68 23.47
C HIS A 374 -65.68 -60.93 22.57
N TYR A 375 -65.54 -60.82 21.26
CA TYR A 375 -66.58 -61.24 20.30
C TYR A 375 -66.85 -62.74 20.34
N HIS A 376 -65.81 -63.57 20.52
CA HIS A 376 -65.99 -65.00 20.72
C HIS A 376 -66.68 -65.32 22.06
N THR A 377 -66.32 -64.60 23.13
CA THR A 377 -66.95 -64.75 24.45
C THR A 377 -68.40 -64.28 24.45
N ILE A 378 -68.72 -63.19 23.74
CA ILE A 378 -70.10 -62.70 23.59
C ILE A 378 -70.90 -63.63 22.66
N GLY A 379 -70.29 -64.22 21.63
CA GLY A 379 -70.91 -65.26 20.81
C GLY A 379 -71.27 -66.51 21.61
N GLU A 380 -70.39 -66.96 22.52
CA GLU A 380 -70.66 -68.09 23.41
C GLU A 380 -71.68 -67.76 24.51
N ASP A 381 -71.61 -66.57 25.13
CA ASP A 381 -72.52 -66.16 26.21
C ASP A 381 -73.93 -65.81 25.72
N VAL A 382 -74.07 -65.28 24.49
CA VAL A 382 -75.38 -65.11 23.82
C VAL A 382 -76.00 -66.47 23.47
N THR A 383 -75.18 -67.44 23.05
CA THR A 383 -75.67 -68.81 22.74
C THR A 383 -76.06 -69.57 24.01
N GLN A 384 -75.34 -69.36 25.13
CA GLN A 384 -75.70 -69.93 26.43
C GLN A 384 -76.91 -69.24 27.08
N LYS A 385 -77.05 -67.90 26.99
CA LYS A 385 -78.26 -67.19 27.44
C LYS A 385 -79.50 -67.51 26.58
N ALA A 386 -79.35 -67.70 25.27
CA ALA A 386 -80.44 -68.16 24.41
C ALA A 386 -80.89 -69.60 24.76
N ASN A 387 -79.95 -70.50 25.09
CA ASN A 387 -80.28 -71.85 25.55
C ASN A 387 -80.89 -71.87 26.97
N LEU A 388 -80.48 -70.97 27.86
CA LEU A 388 -81.08 -70.81 29.19
C LEU A 388 -82.50 -70.23 29.11
N LEU A 389 -82.75 -69.23 28.26
CA LEU A 389 -84.09 -68.68 28.03
C LEU A 389 -85.02 -69.69 27.32
N ALA A 390 -84.50 -70.50 26.39
CA ALA A 390 -85.26 -71.59 25.78
C ALA A 390 -85.61 -72.70 26.81
N LYS A 391 -84.70 -73.02 27.74
CA LYS A 391 -85.00 -73.96 28.83
C LYS A 391 -85.97 -73.38 29.87
N GLN A 392 -85.93 -72.08 30.14
CA GLN A 392 -86.86 -71.41 31.07
C GLN A 392 -88.29 -71.30 30.48
N ALA A 393 -88.42 -71.15 29.16
CA ALA A 393 -89.70 -71.18 28.46
C ALA A 393 -90.34 -72.57 28.37
N ILE A 394 -89.56 -73.65 28.39
CA ILE A 394 -90.06 -75.03 28.44
C ILE A 394 -90.53 -75.40 29.86
N ILE A 395 -89.89 -74.88 30.91
CA ILE A 395 -90.27 -75.15 32.30
C ILE A 395 -91.53 -74.34 32.73
N GLN A 396 -91.85 -73.23 32.06
CA GLN A 396 -93.10 -72.47 32.28
C GLN A 396 -94.33 -73.00 31.52
N LYS A 397 -94.21 -74.05 30.70
CA LYS A 397 -95.33 -74.71 30.01
C LYS A 397 -95.75 -76.06 30.61
N GLY A 398 -95.18 -76.46 31.76
CA GLY A 398 -95.42 -77.76 32.41
C GLY A 398 -96.17 -77.72 33.75
N TYR A 399 -96.67 -76.55 34.18
CA TYR A 399 -97.50 -76.40 35.40
C TYR A 399 -98.80 -75.67 35.09
N SER A 400 -99.48 -76.11 34.04
CA SER A 400 -100.89 -75.83 33.79
C SER A 400 -101.56 -77.14 33.39
N ASP A 401 -101.59 -78.09 34.32
CA ASP A 401 -102.46 -79.28 34.31
C ASP A 401 -102.30 -80.03 35.65
N ILE A 402 -102.67 -79.37 36.76
CA ILE A 402 -103.16 -80.02 38.00
C ILE A 402 -104.21 -79.09 38.64
N GLU A 403 -105.38 -79.05 38.02
CA GLU A 403 -106.73 -79.11 38.61
C GLU A 403 -107.49 -79.99 37.59
N GLN A 404 -107.80 -81.27 37.81
CA GLN A 404 -108.11 -82.07 39.00
C GLN A 404 -107.38 -83.42 39.03
#